data_AF-A0A1Y1BRF2-F1
#
_entry.id   AF-A0A1Y1BRF2-F1
#
_cell.length_a   1.000
_cell.length_b   1.000
_cell.length_c   1.000
_cell.angle_alpha   90.00
_cell.angle_beta   90.00
_cell.angle_gamma   90.00
#
_symmetry.space_group_name_H-M   'P 1'
#
loop_
_entity.id
_entity.type
_entity.pdbx_description
1 polymer ?
#
loop_
_entity_poly.entity_id
_entity_poly.type
_entity_poly.pdbx_seq_one_letter_code
_entity_poly.pdbx_strand_id
1 'polypeptide(L)'
;MSSLSESCDAEPSNVHRLVIVEGIMGSGKSTAMRFIAKHLQEAGLPAVPIHERTDPHPVRATDELEHWFEPWRDATPEDLADRALARWAAFVEYTLSNAEIPVLDGQLFHGDLTHLLLMEADTALIFGYIRKLATVVTPLNPLVLYLWQEDVEEAIRRVCVERGPEWIDYQVNWKLAAPYCVSKGYVGLDGLISLYRDYRQLTDGLFQELPLAKLAIENSGRDWPAYERRILHELGLPTG
;
A
#
# COMPACT_ATOMS: atom_id res chain seq x y z
N MET A 1 35.37 -44.32 8.63
CA MET A 1 34.57 -43.80 7.50
C MET A 1 33.11 -44.04 7.78
N SER A 2 32.40 -43.02 8.24
CA SER A 2 31.02 -42.71 7.86
C SER A 2 30.64 -41.42 8.59
N SER A 3 30.71 -40.31 7.86
CA SER A 3 30.21 -39.01 8.32
C SER A 3 28.70 -39.02 8.17
N LEU A 4 27.98 -38.92 9.28
CA LEU A 4 26.56 -38.60 9.26
C LEU A 4 26.43 -37.13 8.85
N SER A 5 25.84 -36.91 7.68
CA SER A 5 25.38 -35.62 7.21
C SER A 5 24.27 -35.14 8.12
N GLU A 6 24.53 -34.11 8.93
CA GLU A 6 23.49 -33.32 9.55
C GLU A 6 22.72 -32.60 8.45
N SER A 7 21.44 -32.97 8.31
CA SER A 7 20.46 -32.20 7.55
C SER A 7 20.28 -30.86 8.25
N CYS A 8 20.75 -29.80 7.59
CA CYS A 8 20.44 -28.43 7.98
C CYS A 8 18.97 -28.19 7.61
N ASP A 9 18.07 -28.51 8.54
CA ASP A 9 16.71 -27.96 8.51
C ASP A 9 16.87 -26.46 8.77
N ALA A 10 16.99 -25.69 7.70
CA ALA A 10 16.93 -24.23 7.79
C ALA A 10 15.55 -23.88 8.36
N GLU A 11 15.52 -23.30 9.56
CA GLU A 11 14.34 -22.59 10.05
C GLU A 11 13.85 -21.69 8.92
N PRO A 12 12.54 -21.64 8.62
CA PRO A 12 12.02 -20.75 7.60
C PRO A 12 12.53 -19.34 7.95
N SER A 13 13.32 -18.75 7.06
CA SER A 13 13.89 -17.44 7.32
C SER A 13 12.74 -16.49 7.62
N ASN A 14 12.74 -15.87 8.80
CA ASN A 14 11.72 -14.89 9.20
C ASN A 14 11.90 -13.56 8.43
N VAL A 15 12.46 -13.62 7.23
CA VAL A 15 12.85 -12.49 6.41
C VAL A 15 11.66 -12.12 5.54
N HIS A 16 11.15 -10.91 5.70
CA HIS A 16 10.14 -10.35 4.83
C HIS A 16 10.74 -10.13 3.44
N ARG A 17 10.19 -10.81 2.42
CA ARG A 17 10.60 -10.69 1.01
C ARG A 17 9.77 -9.65 0.24
N LEU A 18 8.89 -8.95 0.95
CA LEU A 18 8.11 -7.81 0.49
C LEU A 18 7.75 -6.93 1.68
N VAL A 19 7.94 -5.62 1.55
CA VAL A 19 7.45 -4.64 2.53
C VAL A 19 6.54 -3.66 1.82
N ILE A 20 5.36 -3.39 2.39
CA ILE A 20 4.38 -2.47 1.83
C ILE A 20 4.11 -1.37 2.84
N VAL A 21 4.26 -0.12 2.43
CA VAL A 21 3.97 1.05 3.26
C VAL A 21 2.67 1.70 2.82
N GLU A 22 1.62 1.51 3.62
CA GLU A 22 0.30 2.09 3.44
C GLU A 22 0.07 3.30 4.34
N GLY A 23 -0.92 4.11 3.96
CA GLY A 23 -1.31 5.29 4.74
C GLY A 23 -1.88 6.42 3.89
N ILE A 24 -2.58 7.35 4.54
CA ILE A 24 -3.20 8.50 3.88
C ILE A 24 -2.18 9.40 3.15
N MET A 25 -2.65 10.24 2.23
CA MET A 25 -1.84 11.31 1.63
C MET A 25 -1.09 12.13 2.69
N GLY A 26 0.20 12.36 2.47
CA GLY A 26 1.03 13.12 3.41
C GLY A 26 1.40 12.41 4.71
N SER A 27 1.02 11.14 4.90
CA SER A 27 1.40 10.37 6.09
C SER A 27 2.87 9.96 6.14
N GLY A 28 3.68 10.31 5.13
CA GLY A 28 5.12 9.98 5.09
C GLY A 28 5.48 8.61 4.50
N LYS A 29 4.55 7.95 3.80
CA LYS A 29 4.80 6.64 3.14
C LYS A 29 6.09 6.61 2.32
N SER A 30 6.26 7.56 1.38
CA SER A 30 7.43 7.61 0.50
C SER A 30 8.75 7.78 1.28
N THR A 31 8.71 8.51 2.40
CA THR A 31 9.86 8.68 3.29
C THR A 31 10.18 7.37 4.02
N ALA A 32 9.15 6.73 4.61
CA ALA A 32 9.30 5.45 5.29
C ALA A 32 9.76 4.33 4.35
N MET A 33 9.25 4.28 3.12
CA MET A 33 9.67 3.34 2.08
C MET A 33 11.18 3.48 1.78
N ARG A 34 11.68 4.71 1.58
CA ARG A 34 13.11 4.95 1.35
C ARG A 34 13.95 4.61 2.58
N PHE A 35 13.45 4.97 3.77
CA PHE A 35 14.10 4.66 5.04
C PHE A 35 14.27 3.15 5.23
N ILE A 36 13.21 2.36 5.00
CA ILE A 36 13.22 0.90 5.12
C ILE A 36 14.20 0.29 4.10
N ALA A 37 14.09 0.68 2.83
CA ALA A 37 14.96 0.15 1.77
C ALA A 37 16.45 0.41 2.09
N LYS A 38 16.78 1.62 2.58
CA LYS A 38 18.14 1.97 2.99
C LYS A 38 18.64 1.08 4.13
N HIS A 39 17.87 0.87 5.18
CA HIS A 39 18.32 0.08 6.34
C HIS A 39 18.43 -1.42 6.02
N LEU A 40 17.58 -1.94 5.13
CA LEU A 40 17.74 -3.29 4.60
C LEU A 40 19.07 -3.43 3.84
N GLN A 41 19.39 -2.46 2.97
CA GLN A 41 20.65 -2.43 2.23
C GLN A 41 21.87 -2.34 3.15
N GLU A 42 21.82 -1.49 4.19
CA GLU A 42 22.88 -1.36 5.20
C GLU A 42 23.07 -2.64 6.02
N ALA A 43 22.02 -3.44 6.19
CA ALA A 43 22.07 -4.77 6.80
C ALA A 43 22.51 -5.88 5.83
N GLY A 44 22.89 -5.56 4.59
CA GLY A 44 23.34 -6.52 3.58
C GLY A 44 22.22 -7.27 2.87
N LEU A 45 20.96 -6.84 3.03
CA LEU A 45 19.82 -7.38 2.31
C LEU A 45 19.56 -6.52 1.05
N PRO A 46 19.60 -7.10 -0.16
CA PRO A 46 19.31 -6.33 -1.37
C PRO A 46 17.85 -5.89 -1.33
N ALA A 47 17.59 -4.59 -1.31
CA ALA A 47 16.24 -4.02 -1.27
C ALA A 47 16.06 -2.95 -2.35
N VAL A 48 14.85 -2.87 -2.91
CA VAL A 48 14.51 -1.92 -3.98
C VAL A 48 13.30 -1.08 -3.58
N PRO A 49 13.45 0.26 -3.45
CA PRO A 49 12.32 1.16 -3.22
C PRO A 49 11.48 1.32 -4.49
N ILE A 50 10.16 1.11 -4.38
CA ILE A 50 9.22 1.26 -5.51
C ILE A 50 8.17 2.31 -5.15
N HIS A 51 8.22 3.44 -5.83
CA HIS A 51 7.31 4.57 -5.60
C HIS A 51 5.97 4.35 -6.32
N GLU A 52 4.87 4.91 -5.79
CA GLU A 52 3.51 4.80 -6.37
C GLU A 52 3.42 5.28 -7.83
N ARG A 53 4.42 6.04 -8.30
CA ARG A 53 4.50 6.66 -9.64
C ARG A 53 5.55 6.02 -10.54
N THR A 54 6.18 4.92 -10.12
CA THR A 54 7.07 4.14 -11.01
C THR A 54 6.31 3.75 -12.28
N ASP A 55 7.00 3.80 -13.42
CA ASP A 55 6.44 3.51 -14.74
C ASP A 55 7.45 2.68 -15.57
N PRO A 56 7.09 1.47 -16.05
CA PRO A 56 5.85 0.75 -15.72
C PRO A 56 5.82 0.37 -14.23
N HIS A 57 4.66 0.46 -13.59
CA HIS A 57 4.54 0.00 -12.22
C HIS A 57 4.42 -1.54 -12.19
N PRO A 58 5.13 -2.25 -11.29
CA PRO A 58 5.10 -3.71 -11.28
C PRO A 58 3.73 -4.29 -10.90
N VAL A 59 2.96 -3.59 -10.08
CA VAL A 59 1.67 -4.08 -9.53
C VAL A 59 0.44 -3.23 -9.84
N ARG A 60 0.55 -2.16 -10.65
CA ARG A 60 -0.60 -1.29 -10.97
C ARG A 60 -1.35 -1.83 -12.18
N ALA A 61 -2.61 -2.21 -11.99
CA ALA A 61 -3.41 -2.83 -13.05
C ALA A 61 -3.97 -1.82 -14.06
N THR A 62 -4.09 -0.55 -13.66
CA THR A 62 -4.65 0.50 -14.52
C THR A 62 -3.69 0.96 -15.62
N ASP A 63 -2.38 0.69 -15.52
CA ASP A 63 -1.37 1.18 -16.49
C ASP A 63 -1.64 0.77 -17.94
N GLU A 64 -2.32 -0.36 -18.13
CA GLU A 64 -2.62 -0.91 -19.45
C GLU A 64 -4.00 -0.49 -19.96
N LEU A 65 -4.73 0.34 -19.22
CA LEU A 65 -6.03 0.89 -19.61
C LEU A 65 -5.87 2.20 -20.41
N GLU A 66 -6.82 2.47 -21.30
CA GLU A 66 -6.83 3.71 -22.10
C GLU A 66 -7.02 4.94 -21.20
N HIS A 67 -7.90 4.82 -20.21
CA HIS A 67 -8.24 5.82 -19.21
C HIS A 67 -7.78 5.35 -17.82
N TRP A 68 -6.46 5.19 -17.64
CA TRP A 68 -5.91 4.67 -16.39
C TRP A 68 -6.28 5.44 -15.10
N PHE A 69 -6.60 6.74 -15.19
CA PHE A 69 -7.11 7.54 -14.07
C PHE A 69 -8.63 7.45 -13.87
N GLU A 70 -9.36 6.98 -14.88
CA GLU A 70 -10.82 6.82 -14.88
C GLU A 70 -11.19 5.38 -15.27
N PRO A 71 -10.71 4.35 -14.54
CA PRO A 71 -10.85 2.96 -14.97
C PRO A 71 -12.31 2.50 -15.09
N TRP A 72 -13.28 3.20 -14.47
CA TRP A 72 -14.72 3.00 -14.68
C TRP A 72 -15.18 3.19 -16.13
N ARG A 73 -14.35 3.78 -17.00
CA ARG A 73 -14.63 3.94 -18.43
C ARG A 73 -14.25 2.71 -19.25
N ASP A 74 -13.33 1.90 -18.75
CA ASP A 74 -12.69 0.81 -19.51
C ASP A 74 -12.97 -0.58 -18.94
N ALA A 75 -13.33 -0.68 -17.65
CA ALA A 75 -13.47 -1.94 -16.94
C ALA A 75 -14.60 -1.91 -15.90
N THR A 76 -15.14 -3.10 -15.60
CA THR A 76 -15.97 -3.30 -14.40
C THR A 76 -15.09 -3.42 -13.15
N PRO A 77 -15.63 -3.22 -11.93
CA PRO A 77 -14.89 -3.49 -10.70
C PRO A 77 -14.32 -4.91 -10.62
N GLU A 78 -15.08 -5.91 -11.07
CA GLU A 78 -14.66 -7.30 -11.11
C GLU A 78 -13.47 -7.50 -12.06
N ASP A 79 -13.55 -6.93 -13.27
CA ASP A 79 -12.46 -7.00 -14.25
C ASP A 79 -11.18 -6.34 -13.71
N LEU A 80 -11.30 -5.19 -13.03
CA LEU A 80 -10.15 -4.50 -12.43
C LEU A 80 -9.54 -5.33 -11.30
N ALA A 81 -10.36 -5.93 -10.44
CA ALA A 81 -9.90 -6.79 -9.36
C ALA A 81 -9.15 -8.02 -9.89
N ASP A 82 -9.66 -8.67 -10.94
CA ASP A 82 -9.03 -9.83 -11.55
C ASP A 82 -7.71 -9.46 -12.26
N ARG A 83 -7.68 -8.31 -12.97
CA ARG A 83 -6.44 -7.77 -13.57
C ARG A 83 -5.38 -7.48 -12.51
N ALA A 84 -5.77 -6.84 -11.40
CA ALA A 84 -4.87 -6.55 -10.29
C ALA A 84 -4.31 -7.84 -9.68
N LEU A 85 -5.16 -8.84 -9.41
CA LEU A 85 -4.70 -10.13 -8.89
C LEU A 85 -3.72 -10.83 -9.82
N ALA A 86 -3.96 -10.81 -11.13
CA ALA A 86 -3.03 -11.36 -12.12
C ALA A 86 -1.68 -10.62 -12.12
N ARG A 87 -1.72 -9.29 -12.01
CA ARG A 87 -0.51 -8.46 -11.95
C ARG A 87 0.30 -8.73 -10.68
N TRP A 88 -0.36 -8.83 -9.52
CA TRP A 88 0.27 -9.21 -8.26
C TRP A 88 0.86 -10.61 -8.31
N ALA A 89 0.19 -11.58 -8.95
CA ALA A 89 0.73 -12.93 -9.12
C ALA A 89 2.02 -12.94 -9.95
N ALA A 90 2.03 -12.25 -11.09
CA ALA A 90 3.24 -12.11 -11.92
C ALA A 90 4.38 -11.41 -11.18
N PHE A 91 4.06 -10.39 -10.38
CA PHE A 91 5.04 -9.73 -9.51
C PHE A 91 5.62 -10.69 -8.47
N VAL A 92 4.80 -11.51 -7.82
CA VAL A 92 5.26 -12.51 -6.83
C VAL A 92 6.18 -13.54 -7.49
N GLU A 93 5.83 -14.07 -8.65
CA GLU A 93 6.68 -15.01 -9.40
C GLU A 93 8.05 -14.40 -9.74
N TYR A 94 8.04 -13.14 -10.21
CA TYR A 94 9.27 -12.39 -10.47
C TYR A 94 10.09 -12.21 -9.18
N THR A 95 9.48 -11.73 -8.10
CA THR A 95 10.20 -11.47 -6.84
C THR A 95 10.76 -12.75 -6.22
N LEU A 96 10.06 -13.88 -6.29
CA LEU A 96 10.57 -15.18 -5.80
C LEU A 96 11.84 -15.61 -6.54
N SER A 97 11.96 -15.27 -7.83
CA SER A 97 13.10 -15.61 -8.68
C SER A 97 14.28 -14.64 -8.55
N ASN A 98 14.10 -13.52 -7.84
CA ASN A 98 15.12 -12.49 -7.65
C ASN A 98 15.52 -12.38 -6.18
N ALA A 99 16.69 -11.81 -5.90
CA ALA A 99 17.14 -11.66 -4.50
C ALA A 99 16.56 -10.40 -3.82
N GLU A 100 16.21 -9.38 -4.60
CA GLU A 100 15.80 -8.07 -4.09
C GLU A 100 14.48 -8.13 -3.31
N ILE A 101 14.42 -7.40 -2.19
CA ILE A 101 13.24 -7.18 -1.36
C ILE A 101 12.58 -5.88 -1.82
N PRO A 102 11.41 -5.93 -2.47
CA PRO A 102 10.68 -4.72 -2.85
C PRO A 102 10.10 -4.04 -1.62
N VAL A 103 10.25 -2.72 -1.56
CA VAL A 103 9.62 -1.86 -0.56
C VAL A 103 8.67 -0.91 -1.28
N LEU A 104 7.37 -1.21 -1.23
CA LEU A 104 6.34 -0.49 -1.97
C LEU A 104 5.83 0.73 -1.20
N ASP A 105 5.64 1.84 -1.91
CA ASP A 105 4.88 3.01 -1.48
C ASP A 105 3.41 2.86 -1.91
N GLY A 106 2.57 2.35 -1.01
CA GLY A 106 1.15 2.08 -1.25
C GLY A 106 0.88 0.81 -2.07
N GLN A 107 -0.13 0.89 -2.94
CA GLN A 107 -0.60 -0.13 -3.90
C GLN A 107 -1.43 -1.29 -3.35
N LEU A 108 -1.34 -1.63 -2.06
CA LEU A 108 -2.25 -2.61 -1.46
C LEU A 108 -3.61 -1.98 -1.18
N PHE A 109 -3.61 -0.85 -0.48
CA PHE A 109 -4.77 0.00 -0.29
C PHE A 109 -4.69 1.22 -1.22
N HIS A 110 -3.63 2.02 -1.18
CA HIS A 110 -3.55 3.21 -2.04
C HIS A 110 -3.01 2.88 -3.44
N GLY A 111 -3.87 2.26 -4.26
CA GLY A 111 -3.63 1.85 -5.64
C GLY A 111 -4.95 1.40 -6.29
N ASP A 112 -4.97 0.22 -6.90
CA ASP A 112 -6.17 -0.33 -7.55
C ASP A 112 -7.39 -0.44 -6.62
N LEU A 113 -7.20 -0.66 -5.31
CA LEU A 113 -8.30 -0.66 -4.34
C LEU A 113 -9.00 0.71 -4.20
N THR A 114 -8.26 1.82 -4.36
CA THR A 114 -8.86 3.16 -4.42
C THR A 114 -9.78 3.24 -5.62
N HIS A 115 -9.36 2.71 -6.78
CA HIS A 115 -10.19 2.68 -7.97
C HIS A 115 -11.44 1.81 -7.77
N LEU A 116 -11.32 0.64 -7.15
CA LEU A 116 -12.50 -0.19 -6.81
C LEU A 116 -13.53 0.58 -5.99
N LEU A 117 -13.11 1.30 -4.93
CA LEU A 117 -14.07 2.15 -4.19
C LEU A 117 -14.69 3.22 -5.08
N LEU A 118 -13.87 3.94 -5.85
CA LEU A 118 -14.32 5.04 -6.70
C LEU A 118 -15.32 4.58 -7.79
N MET A 119 -15.21 3.33 -8.22
CA MET A 119 -16.11 2.65 -9.15
C MET A 119 -17.41 2.12 -8.50
N GLU A 120 -17.64 2.40 -7.21
CA GLU A 120 -18.78 1.86 -6.43
C GLU A 120 -18.79 0.34 -6.34
N ALA A 121 -17.61 -0.29 -6.29
CA ALA A 121 -17.51 -1.73 -6.06
C ALA A 121 -18.22 -2.14 -4.77
N ASP A 122 -18.92 -3.28 -4.81
CA ASP A 122 -19.54 -3.85 -3.63
C ASP A 122 -18.48 -4.13 -2.54
N THR A 123 -18.85 -3.90 -1.28
CA THR A 123 -17.90 -4.08 -0.16
C THR A 123 -17.42 -5.53 -0.05
N ALA A 124 -18.28 -6.52 -0.34
CA ALA A 124 -17.87 -7.92 -0.34
C ALA A 124 -16.87 -8.23 -1.47
N LEU A 125 -16.97 -7.56 -2.63
CA LEU A 125 -15.98 -7.64 -3.69
C LEU A 125 -14.63 -7.07 -3.22
N ILE A 126 -14.60 -5.89 -2.61
CA ILE A 126 -13.36 -5.26 -2.11
C ILE A 126 -12.67 -6.13 -1.06
N PHE A 127 -13.41 -6.63 -0.05
CA PHE A 127 -12.86 -7.52 0.97
C PHE A 127 -12.42 -8.87 0.39
N GLY A 128 -13.18 -9.41 -0.57
CA GLY A 128 -12.82 -10.62 -1.31
C GLY A 128 -11.53 -10.46 -2.10
N TYR A 129 -11.37 -9.33 -2.78
CA TYR A 129 -10.15 -8.96 -3.52
C TYR A 129 -8.93 -8.91 -2.60
N ILE A 130 -9.00 -8.19 -1.47
CA ILE A 130 -7.86 -8.11 -0.54
C ILE A 130 -7.52 -9.46 0.09
N ARG A 131 -8.51 -10.29 0.41
CA ARG A 131 -8.26 -11.66 0.92
C ARG A 131 -7.53 -12.53 -0.11
N LYS A 132 -7.94 -12.44 -1.38
CA LYS A 132 -7.26 -13.13 -2.49
C LYS A 132 -5.84 -12.59 -2.68
N LEU A 133 -5.66 -11.27 -2.68
CA LEU A 133 -4.35 -10.63 -2.83
C LEU A 133 -3.41 -11.04 -1.69
N ALA A 134 -3.86 -11.01 -0.44
CA ALA A 134 -3.09 -11.49 0.71
C ALA A 134 -2.62 -12.95 0.53
N THR A 135 -3.48 -13.80 -0.03
CA THR A 135 -3.12 -15.18 -0.38
C THR A 135 -2.03 -15.22 -1.46
N VAL A 136 -2.18 -14.42 -2.52
CA VAL A 136 -1.20 -14.32 -3.63
C VAL A 136 0.18 -13.90 -3.13
N VAL A 137 0.26 -12.93 -2.22
CA VAL A 137 1.55 -12.42 -1.72
C VAL A 137 2.14 -13.22 -0.56
N THR A 138 1.41 -14.19 -0.01
CA THR A 138 1.87 -15.02 1.13
C THR A 138 3.25 -15.66 0.92
N PRO A 139 3.63 -16.17 -0.27
CA PRO A 139 4.97 -16.71 -0.50
C PRO A 139 6.12 -15.73 -0.26
N LEU A 140 5.85 -14.42 -0.30
CA LEU A 140 6.85 -13.37 -0.03
C LEU A 140 6.93 -12.99 1.47
N ASN A 141 6.15 -13.64 2.34
CA ASN A 141 6.07 -13.31 3.77
C ASN A 141 5.99 -11.79 4.03
N PRO A 142 4.98 -11.09 3.48
CA PRO A 142 4.99 -9.63 3.42
C PRO A 142 4.80 -9.00 4.79
N LEU A 143 5.48 -7.88 5.03
CA LEU A 143 5.18 -6.97 6.13
C LEU A 143 4.40 -5.76 5.60
N VAL A 144 3.23 -5.49 6.20
CA VAL A 144 2.41 -4.31 5.87
C VAL A 144 2.50 -3.28 6.99
N LEU A 145 3.14 -2.15 6.70
CA LEU A 145 3.19 -0.98 7.56
C LEU A 145 2.00 -0.06 7.23
N TYR A 146 1.18 0.29 8.22
CA TYR A 146 0.06 1.21 8.06
C TYR A 146 0.28 2.49 8.88
N LEU A 147 0.62 3.57 8.20
CA LEU A 147 0.78 4.91 8.77
C LEU A 147 -0.58 5.63 8.77
N TRP A 148 -1.13 5.83 9.95
CA TRP A 148 -2.45 6.42 10.12
C TRP A 148 -2.41 7.65 11.00
N GLN A 149 -3.36 8.56 10.78
CA GLN A 149 -3.53 9.78 11.56
C GLN A 149 -4.92 9.78 12.18
N GLU A 150 -5.02 10.19 13.44
CA GLU A 150 -6.27 10.18 14.20
C GLU A 150 -7.32 11.09 13.54
N ASP A 151 -6.94 12.32 13.22
CA ASP A 151 -7.81 13.27 12.52
C ASP A 151 -7.48 13.33 11.02
N VAL A 152 -8.30 12.64 10.23
CA VAL A 152 -8.23 12.64 8.75
C VAL A 152 -8.41 14.04 8.16
N GLU A 153 -9.27 14.86 8.76
CA GLU A 153 -9.49 16.22 8.26
C GLU A 153 -8.27 17.10 8.53
N GLU A 154 -7.72 17.05 9.74
CA GLU A 154 -6.48 17.78 10.06
C GLU A 154 -5.33 17.32 9.16
N ALA A 155 -5.20 16.01 8.92
CA ALA A 155 -4.22 15.43 8.01
C ALA A 155 -4.32 16.04 6.60
N ILE A 156 -5.51 16.02 6.00
CA ILE A 156 -5.74 16.52 4.65
C ILE A 156 -5.52 18.03 4.58
N ARG A 157 -6.07 18.79 5.54
CA ARG A 157 -5.90 20.26 5.57
C ARG A 157 -4.43 20.65 5.70
N ARG A 158 -3.64 19.91 6.47
CA ARG A 158 -2.19 20.12 6.57
C ARG A 158 -1.48 19.89 5.24
N VAL A 159 -1.80 18.81 4.53
CA VAL A 159 -1.24 18.54 3.20
C VAL A 159 -1.64 19.62 2.19
N CYS A 160 -2.87 20.13 2.28
CA CYS A 160 -3.34 21.26 1.47
C CYS A 160 -2.48 22.51 1.68
N VAL A 161 -2.12 22.83 2.93
CA VAL A 161 -1.23 23.95 3.26
C VAL A 161 0.19 23.70 2.73
N GLU A 162 0.71 22.48 2.90
CA GLU A 162 2.07 22.13 2.47
C GLU A 162 2.26 22.08 0.94
N ARG A 163 1.23 21.66 0.19
CA ARG A 163 1.29 21.42 -1.26
C ARG A 163 0.64 22.50 -2.12
N GLY A 164 -0.14 23.40 -1.51
CA GLY A 164 -0.79 24.51 -2.19
C GLY A 164 -2.08 24.13 -2.96
N PRO A 165 -2.80 25.13 -3.48
CA PRO A 165 -4.14 24.98 -4.05
C PRO A 165 -4.18 24.11 -5.32
N GLU A 166 -3.16 24.18 -6.18
CA GLU A 166 -3.12 23.38 -7.42
C GLU A 166 -3.19 21.87 -7.15
N TRP A 167 -2.56 21.43 -6.06
CA TRP A 167 -2.60 20.03 -5.66
C TRP A 167 -3.99 19.62 -5.16
N ILE A 168 -4.71 20.53 -4.48
CA ILE A 168 -6.09 20.30 -4.03
C ILE A 168 -6.99 20.16 -5.23
N ASP A 169 -6.92 21.11 -6.17
CA ASP A 169 -7.73 21.12 -7.38
C ASP A 169 -7.51 19.84 -8.17
N TYR A 170 -6.25 19.41 -8.33
CA TYR A 170 -5.93 18.12 -8.95
C TYR A 170 -6.68 16.97 -8.25
N GLN A 171 -6.52 16.81 -6.93
CA GLN A 171 -7.11 15.70 -6.19
C GLN A 171 -8.64 15.72 -6.17
N VAL A 172 -9.23 16.91 -6.10
CA VAL A 172 -10.68 17.11 -6.13
C VAL A 172 -11.24 16.77 -7.51
N ASN A 173 -10.64 17.31 -8.58
CA ASN A 173 -11.20 17.26 -9.91
C ASN A 173 -11.36 15.84 -10.44
N TRP A 174 -10.37 14.96 -10.23
CA TRP A 174 -10.46 13.60 -10.75
C TRP A 174 -11.22 12.65 -9.80
N LYS A 175 -11.01 12.75 -8.48
CA LYS A 175 -11.67 11.83 -7.53
C LYS A 175 -13.14 12.12 -7.36
N LEU A 176 -13.54 13.39 -7.30
CA LEU A 176 -14.93 13.74 -7.07
C LEU A 176 -15.80 13.59 -8.32
N ALA A 177 -15.17 13.43 -9.48
CA ALA A 177 -15.86 13.03 -10.73
C ALA A 177 -16.19 11.53 -10.77
N ALA A 178 -15.62 10.70 -9.90
CA ALA A 178 -15.85 9.27 -9.89
C ALA A 178 -17.28 8.91 -9.41
N PRO A 179 -17.86 7.79 -9.88
CA PRO A 179 -19.22 7.36 -9.53
C PRO A 179 -19.54 7.43 -8.03
N TYR A 180 -18.65 6.93 -7.17
CA TYR A 180 -18.85 6.91 -5.72
C TYR A 180 -19.01 8.29 -5.09
N CYS A 181 -18.21 9.25 -5.55
CA CYS A 181 -18.25 10.61 -5.02
C CYS A 181 -19.49 11.37 -5.54
N VAL A 182 -19.85 11.14 -6.79
CA VAL A 182 -21.03 11.75 -7.43
C VAL A 182 -22.31 11.27 -6.74
N SER A 183 -22.45 9.96 -6.49
CA SER A 183 -23.65 9.42 -5.82
C SER A 183 -23.82 9.91 -4.38
N LYS A 184 -22.71 10.22 -3.69
CA LYS A 184 -22.67 10.79 -2.34
C LYS A 184 -22.82 12.31 -2.29
N GLY A 185 -22.76 12.99 -3.44
CA GLY A 185 -22.79 14.45 -3.50
C GLY A 185 -21.54 15.12 -2.92
N TYR A 186 -20.38 14.47 -2.97
CA TYR A 186 -19.13 15.03 -2.46
C TYR A 186 -18.61 16.13 -3.39
N VAL A 187 -18.36 17.32 -2.83
CA VAL A 187 -17.92 18.51 -3.58
C VAL A 187 -16.80 19.24 -2.84
N GLY A 188 -15.81 19.73 -3.58
CA GLY A 188 -14.72 20.54 -3.06
C GLY A 188 -13.88 19.84 -2.00
N LEU A 189 -13.17 20.63 -1.18
CA LEU A 189 -12.30 20.09 -0.13
C LEU A 189 -13.07 19.25 0.90
N ASP A 190 -14.27 19.66 1.30
CA ASP A 190 -15.06 18.92 2.29
C ASP A 190 -15.54 17.57 1.72
N GLY A 191 -15.84 17.51 0.42
CA GLY A 191 -16.09 16.26 -0.30
C GLY A 191 -14.87 15.33 -0.32
N LEU A 192 -13.67 15.88 -0.57
CA LEU A 192 -12.42 15.12 -0.52
C LEU A 192 -12.16 14.58 0.90
N ILE A 193 -12.39 15.39 1.94
CA ILE A 193 -12.28 14.95 3.35
C ILE A 193 -13.26 13.82 3.64
N SER A 194 -14.51 13.94 3.17
CA SER A 194 -15.54 12.91 3.34
C SER A 194 -15.17 11.60 2.65
N LEU A 195 -14.67 11.66 1.41
CA LEU A 195 -14.13 10.49 0.70
C LEU A 195 -13.02 9.79 1.50
N TYR A 196 -12.10 10.55 2.08
CA TYR A 196 -11.00 9.96 2.86
C TYR A 196 -11.42 9.44 4.22
N ARG A 197 -12.50 9.98 4.83
CA ARG A 197 -13.12 9.38 6.02
C ARG A 197 -13.75 8.04 5.70
N ASP A 198 -14.50 7.95 4.59
CA ASP A 198 -15.04 6.68 4.10
C ASP A 198 -13.91 5.69 3.80
N TYR A 199 -12.87 6.15 3.10
CA TYR A 199 -11.71 5.33 2.77
C TYR A 199 -10.98 4.83 4.00
N ARG A 200 -10.87 5.68 5.03
CA ARG A 200 -10.27 5.29 6.30
C ARG A 200 -11.06 4.17 6.99
N GLN A 201 -12.39 4.30 7.06
CA GLN A 201 -13.25 3.25 7.63
C GLN A 201 -13.09 1.92 6.89
N LEU A 202 -13.09 1.96 5.55
CA LEU A 202 -12.87 0.77 4.72
C LEU A 202 -11.48 0.14 4.99
N THR A 203 -10.42 0.95 4.93
CA THR A 203 -9.05 0.45 5.08
C THR A 203 -8.72 -0.01 6.50
N ASP A 204 -9.32 0.57 7.54
CA ASP A 204 -9.21 0.07 8.91
C ASP A 204 -9.82 -1.34 9.03
N GLY A 205 -11.02 -1.57 8.47
CA GLY A 205 -11.65 -2.88 8.44
C GLY A 205 -10.82 -3.92 7.68
N LEU A 206 -10.32 -3.55 6.49
CA LEU A 206 -9.43 -4.41 5.70
C LEU A 206 -8.14 -4.73 6.44
N PHE A 207 -7.52 -3.73 7.09
CA PHE A 207 -6.27 -3.92 7.84
C PHE A 207 -6.48 -4.82 9.05
N GLN A 208 -7.62 -4.71 9.76
CA GLN A 208 -7.96 -5.59 10.88
C GLN A 208 -8.04 -7.06 10.45
N GLU A 209 -8.72 -7.35 9.34
CA GLU A 209 -8.90 -8.71 8.81
C GLU A 209 -7.68 -9.26 8.05
N LEU A 210 -6.70 -8.40 7.72
CA LEU A 210 -5.56 -8.78 6.88
C LEU A 210 -4.72 -9.89 7.55
N PRO A 211 -4.60 -11.09 6.94
CA PRO A 211 -3.90 -12.23 7.52
C PRO A 211 -2.41 -12.22 7.19
N LEU A 212 -1.75 -11.06 7.36
CA LEU A 212 -0.33 -10.84 7.08
C LEU A 212 0.37 -10.25 8.30
N ALA A 213 1.71 -10.34 8.35
CA ALA A 213 2.49 -9.57 9.31
C ALA A 213 2.22 -8.08 9.09
N LYS A 214 1.90 -7.35 10.16
CA LYS A 214 1.43 -5.97 10.04
C LYS A 214 1.75 -5.12 11.25
N LEU A 215 2.11 -3.87 10.97
CA LEU A 215 2.43 -2.85 11.97
C LEU A 215 1.62 -1.58 11.70
N ALA A 216 0.79 -1.17 12.64
CA ALA A 216 0.10 0.12 12.59
C ALA A 216 0.84 1.17 13.44
N ILE A 217 1.06 2.34 12.87
CA ILE A 217 1.67 3.50 13.55
C ILE A 217 0.73 4.70 13.41
N GLU A 218 0.18 5.13 14.54
CA GLU A 218 -0.41 6.47 14.67
C GLU A 218 0.74 7.48 14.57
N ASN A 219 0.67 8.37 13.58
CA ASN A 219 1.77 9.30 13.30
C ASN A 219 1.37 10.78 13.23
N SER A 220 0.23 11.16 13.80
CA SER A 220 -0.18 12.58 13.88
C SER A 220 0.84 13.41 14.66
N GLY A 221 1.48 12.81 15.67
CA GLY A 221 2.50 13.46 16.49
C GLY A 221 3.84 13.73 15.79
N ARG A 222 4.08 13.17 14.58
CA ARG A 222 5.33 13.35 13.80
C ARG A 222 6.64 13.04 14.56
N ASP A 223 6.61 12.15 15.55
CA ASP A 223 7.80 11.63 16.25
C ASP A 223 8.51 10.56 15.39
N TRP A 224 9.09 11.01 14.27
CA TRP A 224 9.75 10.14 13.31
C TRP A 224 10.82 9.23 13.92
N PRO A 225 11.71 9.70 14.82
CA PRO A 225 12.68 8.81 15.46
C PRO A 225 12.02 7.65 16.21
N ALA A 226 10.89 7.86 16.89
CA ALA A 226 10.17 6.78 17.56
C ALA A 226 9.51 5.81 16.57
N TYR A 227 8.92 6.33 15.49
CA TYR A 227 8.27 5.51 14.47
C TYR A 227 9.29 4.66 13.70
N GLU A 228 10.42 5.26 13.33
CA GLU A 228 11.55 4.61 12.68
C GLU A 228 12.11 3.46 13.53
N ARG A 229 12.32 3.67 14.83
CA ARG A 229 12.76 2.58 15.74
C ARG A 229 11.77 1.42 15.78
N ARG A 230 10.46 1.70 15.78
CA ARG A 230 9.42 0.64 15.75
C ARG A 230 9.44 -0.13 14.43
N ILE A 231 9.62 0.56 13.31
CA ILE A 231 9.74 -0.06 11.98
C ILE A 231 10.97 -0.98 11.92
N LEU A 232 12.13 -0.50 12.37
CA LEU A 232 13.36 -1.28 12.38
C LEU A 232 13.26 -2.50 13.31
N HIS A 233 12.66 -2.34 14.49
CA HIS A 233 12.40 -3.44 15.41
C HIS A 233 11.54 -4.54 14.76
N GLU A 234 10.45 -4.16 14.08
CA GLU A 234 9.57 -5.13 13.40
C GLU A 234 10.29 -5.85 12.25
N LEU A 235 11.19 -5.17 11.56
CA LEU A 235 12.04 -5.75 10.51
C LEU A 235 13.22 -6.57 11.06
N GLY A 236 13.41 -6.63 12.38
CA GLY A 236 14.57 -7.28 13.00
C GLY A 236 15.90 -6.58 12.71
N LEU A 237 15.87 -5.27 12.43
CA LEU A 237 17.04 -4.46 12.09
C LEU A 237 17.56 -3.67 13.32
N PRO A 238 18.85 -3.28 13.35
CA PRO A 238 19.41 -2.49 14.45
C PRO A 238 18.75 -1.12 14.59
N THR A 239 18.40 -0.70 15.82
CA THR A 239 17.67 0.55 16.12
C THR A 239 18.58 1.68 16.66
N GLY A 240 19.87 1.66 16.30
CA GLY A 240 20.94 2.46 16.92
C GLY A 240 20.71 3.97 16.96
#